data_AF-A0A8S3QVG9-F1
#
_entry.id   AF-A0A8S3QVG9-F1
#
_cell.length_a   1.000
_cell.length_b   1.000
_cell.length_c   1.000
_cell.angle_alpha   90.00
_cell.angle_beta   90.00
_cell.angle_gamma   90.00
#
_symmetry.space_group_name_H-M   'P 1'
#
loop_
_entity.id
_entity.type
_entity.pdbx_description
1 polymer ?
#
loop_
_entity_poly.entity_id
_entity_poly.type
_entity_poly.pdbx_seq_one_letter_code
_entity_poly.pdbx_strand_id
1 'polypeptide(L)'
;MTIRSVSPHTTKVSIRLSNSNLSDNEKCLMISHTTKVSIRLSNTNLSDNKKCFVISHTTKVSIRLSNTNLSDKKTCLMISHTTKVSIRLSNTNLSDNKKCLVISHTTKVSIRLSNTNLSDNKKCLAISHTTKVSIRLSNTNLSDNKYLVISHTTKVSIRLSNTNLSDNKKCLVISHTTKVSNRLSNTNLSDNKKYLVISHTTKVSIRLSNTNLSDNKKCLVISHTTEVA
;
A
#
# COMPACT_ATOMS: atom_id res chain seq x y z
N MET A 1 -5.97 4.65 -24.62
CA MET A 1 -7.43 4.66 -24.39
C MET A 1 -7.70 5.30 -23.03
N THR A 2 -8.11 6.57 -23.00
CA THR A 2 -8.41 7.28 -21.75
C THR A 2 -9.84 6.96 -21.32
N ILE A 3 -10.04 6.23 -20.21
CA ILE A 3 -11.38 6.05 -19.65
C ILE A 3 -11.73 7.36 -18.93
N ARG A 4 -12.51 8.22 -19.61
CA ARG A 4 -12.87 9.57 -19.15
C ARG A 4 -13.72 9.53 -17.87
N SER A 5 -13.59 10.62 -17.11
CA SER A 5 -14.23 10.96 -15.83
C SER A 5 -15.69 10.51 -15.73
N VAL A 6 -16.03 9.83 -14.63
CA VAL A 6 -17.43 9.50 -14.33
C VAL A 6 -18.10 10.69 -13.62
N SER A 7 -19.30 11.06 -14.10
CA SER A 7 -20.14 12.18 -13.66
C SER A 7 -20.47 12.18 -12.14
N PRO A 8 -20.63 13.37 -11.50
CA PRO A 8 -20.75 13.55 -10.04
C PRO A 8 -22.00 12.95 -9.35
N HIS A 9 -22.86 12.21 -10.04
CA HIS A 9 -24.05 11.58 -9.46
C HIS A 9 -24.17 10.08 -9.72
N THR A 10 -23.06 9.41 -10.00
CA THR A 10 -23.06 7.95 -10.16
C THR A 10 -23.06 7.25 -8.80
N THR A 11 -24.10 6.44 -8.54
CA THR A 11 -24.17 5.66 -7.30
C THR A 11 -23.14 4.52 -7.29
N LYS A 12 -22.80 3.97 -8.45
CA LYS A 12 -21.87 2.85 -8.59
C LYS A 12 -21.03 2.95 -9.87
N VAL A 13 -19.74 2.70 -9.75
CA VAL A 13 -18.82 2.50 -10.87
C VAL A 13 -18.20 1.11 -10.76
N SER A 14 -18.26 0.34 -11.85
CA SER A 14 -17.63 -0.98 -11.95
C SER A 14 -16.80 -1.05 -13.23
N ILE A 15 -15.50 -1.32 -13.06
CA ILE A 15 -14.55 -1.47 -14.17
C ILE A 15 -13.97 -2.87 -14.10
N ARG A 16 -13.99 -3.57 -15.23
CA ARG A 16 -13.37 -4.87 -15.41
C ARG A 16 -12.54 -4.83 -16.69
N LEU A 17 -11.25 -5.12 -16.57
CA LEU A 17 -10.35 -5.30 -17.71
C LEU A 17 -9.65 -6.64 -17.57
N SER A 18 -9.49 -7.32 -18.70
CA SER A 18 -8.82 -8.59 -18.80
C SER A 18 -7.96 -8.62 -20.05
N ASN A 19 -6.74 -9.15 -19.97
CA ASN A 19 -5.83 -9.28 -21.10
C ASN A 19 -5.63 -7.92 -21.81
N SER A 20 -5.24 -6.90 -21.05
CA SER A 20 -5.18 -5.52 -21.55
C SER A 20 -3.82 -4.90 -21.31
N ASN A 21 -3.33 -4.15 -22.31
CA ASN A 21 -2.13 -3.33 -22.20
C ASN A 21 -2.52 -1.86 -22.30
N LEU A 22 -2.10 -1.06 -21.32
CA LEU A 22 -2.38 0.38 -21.24
C LEU A 22 -1.08 1.12 -20.98
N SER A 23 -0.46 1.66 -22.03
CA SER A 23 0.76 2.47 -21.94
C SER A 23 0.48 3.94 -22.26
N ASP A 24 1.41 4.82 -21.86
CA ASP A 24 1.53 6.20 -22.35
C ASP A 24 0.33 7.12 -22.07
N ASN A 25 -0.44 6.86 -21.00
CA ASN A 25 -1.55 7.74 -20.62
C ASN A 25 -1.11 8.70 -19.51
N GLU A 26 -1.50 9.97 -19.66
CA GLU A 26 -1.42 10.93 -18.56
C GLU A 26 -2.21 10.46 -17.33
N LYS A 27 -3.42 9.93 -17.58
CA LYS A 27 -4.34 9.41 -16.57
C LYS A 27 -5.14 8.25 -17.16
N CYS A 28 -5.13 7.07 -16.52
CA CYS A 28 -5.98 5.97 -16.99
C CYS A 28 -7.43 6.15 -16.53
N LEU A 29 -7.62 6.43 -15.22
CA LEU A 29 -8.94 6.47 -14.58
C LEU A 29 -9.03 7.53 -13.47
N MET A 30 -10.07 8.37 -13.55
CA MET A 30 -10.44 9.32 -12.51
C MET A 30 -11.91 9.14 -12.11
N ILE A 31 -12.15 8.91 -10.82
CA ILE A 31 -13.49 8.71 -10.25
C ILE A 31 -13.64 9.61 -9.02
N SER A 32 -14.75 10.34 -8.96
CA SER A 32 -15.08 11.24 -7.86
C SER A 32 -16.58 11.26 -7.61
N HIS A 33 -16.99 11.53 -6.37
CA HIS A 33 -18.39 11.71 -5.99
C HIS A 33 -19.25 10.50 -6.36
N THR A 34 -18.87 9.33 -5.81
CA THR A 34 -19.54 8.06 -6.09
C THR A 34 -19.82 7.32 -4.79
N THR A 35 -20.93 6.60 -4.66
CA THR A 35 -21.14 5.78 -3.45
C THR A 35 -20.21 4.55 -3.43
N LYS A 36 -20.07 3.84 -4.56
CA LYS A 36 -19.29 2.61 -4.65
C LYS A 36 -18.43 2.54 -5.92
N VAL A 37 -17.16 2.19 -5.76
CA VAL A 37 -16.24 1.91 -6.86
C VAL A 37 -15.71 0.48 -6.73
N SER A 38 -15.80 -0.29 -7.82
CA SER A 38 -15.20 -1.62 -7.95
C SER A 38 -14.32 -1.68 -9.19
N ILE A 39 -13.03 -1.95 -9.00
CA ILE A 39 -12.07 -2.14 -10.10
C ILE A 39 -11.54 -3.56 -10.01
N ARG A 40 -11.62 -4.30 -11.12
CA ARG A 40 -11.03 -5.63 -11.26
C ARG A 40 -10.18 -5.68 -12.53
N LEU A 41 -8.89 -5.96 -12.38
CA LEU A 41 -7.99 -6.15 -13.52
C LEU A 41 -7.36 -7.53 -13.41
N SER A 42 -7.32 -8.25 -14.53
CA SER A 42 -6.70 -9.56 -14.62
C SER A 42 -5.81 -9.66 -15.86
N ASN A 43 -4.57 -10.15 -15.72
CA ASN A 43 -3.64 -10.26 -16.86
C ASN A 43 -3.48 -8.91 -17.58
N THR A 44 -3.14 -7.87 -16.83
CA THR A 44 -3.04 -6.50 -17.39
C THR A 44 -1.67 -5.91 -17.16
N ASN A 45 -1.13 -5.26 -18.19
CA ASN A 45 0.07 -4.43 -18.06
C ASN A 45 -0.32 -2.96 -18.16
N LEU A 46 0.09 -2.17 -17.17
CA LEU A 46 0.07 -0.72 -17.27
C LEU A 46 1.51 -0.24 -17.11
N SER A 47 2.06 0.42 -18.13
CA SER A 47 3.41 1.01 -18.13
C SER A 47 3.34 2.49 -18.50
N ASP A 48 4.35 3.28 -18.16
CA ASP A 48 4.55 4.65 -18.68
C ASP A 48 3.37 5.62 -18.43
N ASN A 49 2.57 5.34 -17.40
CA ASN A 49 1.41 6.14 -17.06
C ASN A 49 1.74 7.09 -15.92
N LYS A 50 1.49 8.39 -16.09
CA LYS A 50 1.75 9.35 -15.01
C LYS A 50 0.85 9.06 -13.79
N LYS A 51 -0.44 8.79 -13.99
CA LYS A 51 -1.36 8.32 -12.94
C LYS A 51 -2.28 7.21 -13.45
N CYS A 52 -2.36 6.07 -12.77
CA CYS A 52 -3.33 5.04 -13.18
C CYS A 52 -4.73 5.27 -12.61
N PHE A 53 -4.91 5.21 -11.30
CA PHE A 53 -6.23 5.42 -10.70
C PHE A 53 -6.20 6.50 -9.64
N VAL A 54 -7.09 7.47 -9.82
CA VAL A 54 -7.35 8.55 -8.86
C VAL A 54 -8.82 8.45 -8.45
N ILE A 55 -9.07 8.13 -7.19
CA ILE A 55 -10.42 7.95 -6.64
C ILE A 55 -10.58 8.89 -5.45
N SER A 56 -11.65 9.68 -5.43
CA SER A 56 -11.91 10.58 -4.31
C SER A 56 -13.39 10.65 -3.96
N HIS A 57 -13.71 11.16 -2.77
CA HIS A 57 -15.08 11.44 -2.35
C HIS A 57 -16.02 10.25 -2.58
N THR A 58 -15.65 9.12 -2.00
CA THR A 58 -16.33 7.84 -2.25
C THR A 58 -16.70 7.13 -0.95
N THR A 59 -17.87 6.50 -0.84
CA THR A 59 -18.16 5.75 0.39
C THR A 59 -17.36 4.45 0.46
N LYS A 60 -17.31 3.68 -0.63
CA LYS A 60 -16.62 2.37 -0.68
C LYS A 60 -15.80 2.21 -1.96
N VAL A 61 -14.53 1.83 -1.81
CA VAL A 61 -13.63 1.47 -2.91
C VAL A 61 -13.16 0.03 -2.73
N SER A 62 -13.29 -0.79 -3.77
CA SER A 62 -12.75 -2.15 -3.85
C SER A 62 -11.90 -2.29 -5.11
N ILE A 63 -10.62 -2.58 -4.94
CA ILE A 63 -9.68 -2.81 -6.04
C ILE A 63 -9.15 -4.24 -5.93
N ARG A 64 -9.24 -5.00 -7.02
CA ARG A 64 -8.68 -6.35 -7.13
C ARG A 64 -7.83 -6.43 -8.38
N LEU A 65 -6.52 -6.63 -8.22
CA LEU A 65 -5.61 -6.84 -9.33
C LEU A 65 -5.04 -8.25 -9.23
N SER A 66 -5.07 -8.99 -10.34
CA SER A 66 -4.52 -10.35 -10.42
C SER A 66 -3.66 -10.50 -11.66
N ASN A 67 -2.44 -11.03 -11.54
CA ASN A 67 -1.53 -11.18 -12.69
C ASN A 67 -1.33 -9.84 -13.41
N THR A 68 -0.90 -8.81 -12.68
CA THR A 68 -0.81 -7.45 -13.23
C THR A 68 0.59 -6.88 -13.05
N ASN A 69 1.08 -6.19 -14.07
CA ASN A 69 2.32 -5.43 -14.00
C ASN A 69 2.01 -3.92 -14.01
N LEU A 70 2.61 -3.21 -13.06
CA LEU A 70 2.46 -1.78 -12.88
C LEU A 70 3.85 -1.13 -12.80
N SER A 71 4.45 -0.77 -13.94
CA SER A 71 5.76 -0.09 -14.01
C SER A 71 5.68 1.39 -14.39
N ASP A 72 6.73 2.14 -14.08
CA ASP A 72 7.04 3.46 -14.67
C ASP A 72 5.98 4.56 -14.43
N LYS A 73 5.49 4.67 -13.20
CA LYS A 73 4.45 5.66 -12.86
C LYS A 73 4.90 6.69 -11.85
N LYS A 74 4.39 7.91 -12.04
CA LYS A 74 4.43 8.90 -10.95
C LYS A 74 3.52 8.47 -9.80
N THR A 75 2.34 7.90 -10.08
CA THR A 75 1.44 7.35 -9.05
C THR A 75 0.56 6.21 -9.60
N CYS A 76 0.64 5.00 -9.04
CA CYS A 76 -0.27 3.91 -9.45
C CYS A 76 -1.69 4.14 -8.93
N LEU A 77 -1.85 4.26 -7.61
CA LEU A 77 -3.15 4.37 -6.94
C LEU A 77 -3.15 5.53 -5.95
N MET A 78 -4.12 6.44 -6.11
CA MET A 78 -4.39 7.54 -5.20
C MET A 78 -5.85 7.50 -4.78
N ILE A 79 -6.11 7.35 -3.49
CA ILE A 79 -7.46 7.30 -2.91
C ILE A 79 -7.57 8.31 -1.77
N SER A 80 -8.57 9.18 -1.81
CA SER A 80 -8.81 10.16 -0.73
C SER A 80 -10.28 10.31 -0.38
N HIS A 81 -10.58 10.89 0.79
CA HIS A 81 -11.93 11.20 1.26
C HIS A 81 -12.88 10.02 1.08
N THR A 82 -12.54 8.89 1.71
CA THR A 82 -13.25 7.63 1.51
C THR A 82 -13.64 6.97 2.82
N THR A 83 -14.85 6.41 2.95
CA THR A 83 -15.18 5.71 4.20
C THR A 83 -14.45 4.37 4.32
N LYS A 84 -14.48 3.55 3.26
CA LYS A 84 -13.86 2.21 3.26
C LYS A 84 -13.07 1.94 1.98
N VAL A 85 -11.82 1.51 2.14
CA VAL A 85 -10.96 1.06 1.05
C VAL A 85 -10.56 -0.39 1.27
N SER A 86 -10.75 -1.23 0.26
CA SER A 86 -10.20 -2.59 0.20
C SER A 86 -9.39 -2.76 -1.08
N ILE A 87 -8.11 -3.11 -0.92
CA ILE A 87 -7.20 -3.40 -2.03
C ILE A 87 -6.72 -4.85 -1.87
N ARG A 88 -6.82 -5.63 -2.94
CA ARG A 88 -6.28 -6.98 -3.03
C ARG A 88 -5.42 -7.09 -4.28
N LEU A 89 -4.13 -7.35 -4.12
CA LEU A 89 -3.23 -7.61 -5.23
C LEU A 89 -2.72 -9.04 -5.10
N SER A 90 -2.80 -9.81 -6.19
CA SER A 90 -2.32 -11.18 -6.26
C SER A 90 -1.47 -11.37 -7.50
N ASN A 91 -0.29 -11.97 -7.40
CA ASN A 91 0.62 -12.17 -8.54
C ASN A 91 0.85 -10.83 -9.25
N THR A 92 1.33 -9.82 -8.53
CA THR A 92 1.40 -8.44 -9.03
C THR A 92 2.81 -7.91 -8.87
N ASN A 93 3.32 -7.27 -9.92
CA ASN A 93 4.59 -6.57 -9.89
C ASN A 93 4.33 -5.06 -9.94
N LEU A 94 4.91 -4.31 -9.00
CA LEU A 94 4.96 -2.85 -9.04
C LEU A 94 6.42 -2.39 -8.99
N SER A 95 6.94 -1.95 -10.12
CA SER A 95 8.33 -1.50 -10.25
C SER A 95 8.42 -0.03 -10.66
N ASP A 96 9.52 0.63 -10.32
CA ASP A 96 9.90 1.93 -10.89
C ASP A 96 8.90 3.06 -10.67
N ASN A 97 8.04 2.95 -9.64
CA ASN A 97 7.04 3.96 -9.36
C ASN A 97 7.54 4.98 -8.35
N LYS A 98 7.28 6.26 -8.60
CA LYS A 98 7.49 7.29 -7.57
C LYS A 98 6.56 7.07 -6.38
N LYS A 99 5.33 6.61 -6.62
CA LYS A 99 4.36 6.23 -5.59
C LYS A 99 3.50 5.06 -6.07
N CYS A 100 3.49 3.95 -5.35
CA CYS A 100 2.58 2.85 -5.65
C CYS A 100 1.18 3.14 -5.07
N LEU A 101 1.04 3.15 -3.75
CA LEU A 101 -0.24 3.33 -3.07
C LEU A 101 -0.24 4.59 -2.20
N VAL A 102 -1.19 5.50 -2.43
CA VAL A 102 -1.41 6.69 -1.60
C VAL A 102 -2.86 6.72 -1.14
N ILE A 103 -3.08 6.68 0.17
CA ILE A 103 -4.42 6.71 0.77
C ILE A 103 -4.46 7.78 1.86
N SER A 104 -5.45 8.66 1.83
CA SER A 104 -5.63 9.67 2.88
C SER A 104 -7.10 9.90 3.23
N HIS A 105 -7.34 10.49 4.40
CA HIS A 105 -8.68 10.91 4.85
C HIS A 105 -9.70 9.78 4.72
N THR A 106 -9.39 8.64 5.36
CA THR A 106 -10.16 7.41 5.20
C THR A 106 -10.55 6.80 6.54
N THR A 107 -11.77 6.30 6.70
CA THR A 107 -12.14 5.66 7.99
C THR A 107 -11.47 4.30 8.15
N LYS A 108 -11.55 3.44 7.11
CA LYS A 108 -11.02 2.06 7.16
C LYS A 108 -10.26 1.70 5.89
N VAL A 109 -9.03 1.23 6.03
CA VAL A 109 -8.20 0.71 4.95
C VAL A 109 -7.85 -0.75 5.22
N SER A 110 -8.09 -1.62 4.24
CA SER A 110 -7.61 -3.00 4.24
C SER A 110 -6.83 -3.28 2.95
N ILE A 111 -5.56 -3.65 3.09
CA ILE A 111 -4.68 -4.01 1.98
C ILE A 111 -4.24 -5.46 2.18
N ARG A 112 -4.39 -6.27 1.13
CA ARG A 112 -3.88 -7.64 1.08
C ARG A 112 -3.05 -7.82 -0.17
N LEU A 113 -1.77 -8.11 0.01
CA LEU A 113 -0.86 -8.43 -1.09
C LEU A 113 -0.43 -9.90 -0.93
N SER A 114 -0.56 -10.68 -2.01
CA SER A 114 -0.15 -12.07 -2.05
C SER A 114 0.66 -12.36 -3.31
N ASN A 115 1.83 -12.98 -3.19
CA ASN A 115 2.71 -13.24 -4.34
C ASN A 115 2.98 -11.93 -5.10
N THR A 116 3.48 -10.92 -4.41
CA THR A 116 3.71 -9.60 -5.02
C THR A 116 5.15 -9.18 -4.94
N ASN A 117 5.65 -8.55 -5.99
CA ASN A 117 6.94 -7.90 -6.01
C ASN A 117 6.77 -6.38 -6.05
N LEU A 118 7.46 -5.67 -5.17
CA LEU A 118 7.55 -4.22 -5.17
C LEU A 118 9.01 -3.84 -5.17
N SER A 119 9.54 -3.40 -6.31
CA SER A 119 10.95 -3.02 -6.46
C SER A 119 11.08 -1.57 -6.92
N ASP A 120 12.18 -0.92 -6.57
CA ASP A 120 12.59 0.38 -7.14
C ASP A 120 11.59 1.53 -6.94
N ASN A 121 10.73 1.44 -5.93
CA ASN A 121 9.72 2.46 -5.68
C ASN A 121 10.20 3.50 -4.66
N LYS A 122 10.07 4.79 -5.02
CA LYS A 122 10.35 5.87 -4.07
C LYS A 122 9.37 5.89 -2.90
N LYS A 123 8.15 5.40 -3.07
CA LYS A 123 7.16 5.19 -1.99
C LYS A 123 6.27 4.00 -2.34
N CYS A 124 6.40 2.89 -1.62
CA CYS A 124 5.51 1.74 -1.81
C CYS A 124 4.09 2.04 -1.31
N LEU A 125 3.97 2.54 -0.09
CA LEU A 125 2.67 2.82 0.50
C LEU A 125 2.76 4.01 1.44
N ALA A 126 1.83 4.95 1.28
CA ALA A 126 1.66 6.12 2.13
C ALA A 126 0.20 6.21 2.56
N ILE A 127 -0.07 6.00 3.86
CA ILE A 127 -1.40 6.12 4.46
C ILE A 127 -1.37 7.23 5.50
N SER A 128 -2.33 8.16 5.43
CA SER A 128 -2.47 9.18 6.47
C SER A 128 -3.92 9.50 6.83
N HIS A 129 -4.13 10.10 8.00
CA HIS A 129 -5.44 10.58 8.46
C HIS A 129 -6.50 9.47 8.36
N THR A 130 -6.23 8.35 9.04
CA THR A 130 -7.04 7.14 8.91
C THR A 130 -7.39 6.52 10.24
N THR A 131 -8.65 6.17 10.49
CA THR A 131 -9.02 5.59 11.79
C THR A 131 -8.45 4.17 11.96
N LYS A 132 -8.59 3.30 10.96
CA LYS A 132 -8.11 1.91 11.03
C LYS A 132 -7.40 1.48 9.76
N VAL A 133 -6.19 0.95 9.92
CA VAL A 133 -5.39 0.35 8.84
C VAL A 133 -5.11 -1.11 9.16
N SER A 134 -5.40 -2.00 8.22
CA SER A 134 -4.97 -3.39 8.25
C SER A 134 -4.23 -3.75 6.97
N ILE A 135 -2.98 -4.19 7.10
CA ILE A 135 -2.14 -4.62 5.98
C ILE A 135 -1.75 -6.07 6.22
N ARG A 136 -1.92 -6.90 5.19
CA ARG A 136 -1.45 -8.29 5.17
C ARG A 136 -0.62 -8.51 3.92
N LEU A 137 0.64 -8.87 4.10
CA LEU A 137 1.55 -9.25 3.03
C LEU A 137 1.90 -10.73 3.20
N SER A 138 1.73 -11.51 2.14
CA SER A 138 2.07 -12.92 2.12
C SER A 138 2.86 -13.26 0.86
N ASN A 139 3.98 -13.98 0.97
CA ASN A 139 4.83 -14.33 -0.17
C ASN A 139 5.18 -13.06 -0.97
N THR A 140 5.82 -12.10 -0.31
CA THR A 140 5.96 -10.74 -0.86
C THR A 140 7.41 -10.28 -0.76
N ASN A 141 7.92 -9.72 -1.85
CA ASN A 141 9.26 -9.15 -1.94
C ASN A 141 9.16 -7.63 -2.03
N LEU A 142 9.87 -6.91 -1.15
CA LEU A 142 10.04 -5.46 -1.18
C LEU A 142 11.54 -5.15 -1.24
N SER A 143 12.07 -4.82 -2.43
CA SER A 143 13.47 -4.44 -2.61
C SER A 143 13.60 -2.99 -3.07
N ASP A 144 14.71 -2.33 -2.71
CA ASP A 144 15.09 -1.03 -3.28
C ASP A 144 14.06 0.10 -3.09
N ASN A 145 13.20 -0.04 -2.06
CA ASN A 145 12.17 0.95 -1.79
C ASN A 145 12.60 1.93 -0.71
N LYS A 146 12.12 3.17 -0.84
CA LYS A 146 12.48 4.20 0.15
C LYS A 146 11.69 4.08 1.45
N TYR A 147 10.37 3.82 1.36
CA TYR A 147 9.50 3.70 2.54
C TYR A 147 8.06 3.19 2.32
N LEU A 148 7.57 2.48 3.35
CA LEU A 148 6.17 2.40 3.75
C LEU A 148 5.91 3.37 4.92
N VAL A 149 4.96 4.29 4.77
CA VAL A 149 4.63 5.31 5.79
C VAL A 149 3.17 5.23 6.17
N ILE A 150 2.90 5.20 7.48
CA ILE A 150 1.56 5.32 8.06
C ILE A 150 1.61 6.41 9.13
N SER A 151 0.75 7.42 9.05
CA SER A 151 0.73 8.48 10.06
C SER A 151 -0.66 9.00 10.36
N HIS A 152 -0.85 9.58 11.55
CA HIS A 152 -2.13 10.14 11.99
C HIS A 152 -3.24 9.09 11.91
N THR A 153 -3.05 7.99 12.64
CA THR A 153 -3.99 6.87 12.60
C THR A 153 -4.39 6.38 13.99
N THR A 154 -5.62 5.92 14.19
CA THR A 154 -5.99 5.41 15.52
C THR A 154 -5.44 4.01 15.74
N LYS A 155 -5.61 3.11 14.76
CA LYS A 155 -5.18 1.71 14.88
C LYS A 155 -4.49 1.22 13.61
N VAL A 156 -3.32 0.63 13.77
CA VAL A 156 -2.56 -0.04 12.71
C VAL A 156 -2.33 -1.49 13.08
N SER A 157 -2.70 -2.39 12.17
CA SER A 157 -2.35 -3.81 12.25
C SER A 157 -1.64 -4.24 10.98
N ILE A 158 -0.42 -4.76 11.13
CA ILE A 158 0.41 -5.24 10.02
C ILE A 158 0.73 -6.70 10.28
N ARG A 159 0.55 -7.53 9.25
CA ARG A 159 0.94 -8.94 9.26
C ARG A 159 1.78 -9.23 8.03
N LEU A 160 3.00 -9.69 8.25
CA LEU A 160 3.91 -10.13 7.20
C LEU A 160 4.15 -11.63 7.39
N SER A 161 3.97 -12.40 6.32
CA SER A 161 4.23 -13.84 6.32
C SER A 161 4.98 -14.25 5.06
N ASN A 162 6.10 -14.97 5.18
CA ASN A 162 6.92 -15.36 4.03
C ASN A 162 7.30 -14.13 3.20
N THR A 163 7.97 -13.16 3.81
CA THR A 163 8.27 -11.88 3.15
C THR A 163 9.76 -11.59 3.16
N ASN A 164 10.28 -11.10 2.04
CA ASN A 164 11.65 -10.61 1.95
C ASN A 164 11.62 -9.09 1.82
N LEU A 165 12.36 -8.38 2.66
CA LEU A 165 12.56 -6.95 2.54
C LEU A 165 14.05 -6.66 2.52
N SER A 166 14.58 -6.28 1.36
CA SER A 166 16.01 -6.02 1.16
C SER A 166 16.26 -4.59 0.67
N ASP A 167 17.44 -4.04 0.97
CA ASP A 167 17.95 -2.81 0.34
C ASP A 167 17.08 -1.56 0.54
N ASN A 168 16.19 -1.57 1.54
CA ASN A 168 15.28 -0.47 1.77
C ASN A 168 15.91 0.58 2.68
N LYS A 169 15.73 1.87 2.33
CA LYS A 169 16.17 2.96 3.20
C LYS A 169 15.39 2.98 4.53
N LYS A 170 14.09 2.72 4.47
CA LYS A 170 13.22 2.47 5.62
C LYS A 170 12.15 1.47 5.19
N CYS A 171 11.97 0.35 5.88
CA CYS A 171 10.91 -0.58 5.47
C CYS A 171 9.54 -0.07 5.92
N LEU A 172 9.39 0.25 7.21
CA LEU A 172 8.13 0.62 7.83
C LEU A 172 8.29 1.78 8.81
N VAL A 173 7.57 2.87 8.55
CA VAL A 173 7.52 4.06 9.41
C VAL A 173 6.09 4.30 9.86
N ILE A 174 5.85 4.28 11.16
CA ILE A 174 4.55 4.54 11.76
C ILE A 174 4.69 5.69 12.75
N SER A 175 3.84 6.71 12.65
CA SER A 175 3.85 7.81 13.61
C SER A 175 2.48 8.34 13.95
N HIS A 176 2.36 9.05 15.08
CA HIS A 176 1.12 9.70 15.52
C HIS A 176 -0.04 8.71 15.52
N THR A 177 0.13 7.63 16.29
CA THR A 177 -0.80 6.48 16.26
C THR A 177 -1.21 6.04 17.64
N THR A 178 -2.47 5.71 17.89
CA THR A 178 -2.85 5.24 19.24
C THR A 178 -2.38 3.82 19.51
N LYS A 179 -2.63 2.90 18.57
CA LYS A 179 -2.26 1.48 18.74
C LYS A 179 -1.62 0.90 17.48
N VAL A 180 -0.46 0.28 17.64
CA VAL A 180 0.24 -0.47 16.59
C VAL A 180 0.36 -1.94 17.01
N SER A 181 -0.04 -2.84 16.12
CA SER A 181 0.25 -4.27 16.25
C SER A 181 0.94 -4.74 14.98
N ASN A 182 2.16 -5.25 15.12
CA ASN A 182 2.94 -5.80 14.02
C ASN A 182 3.25 -7.28 14.28
N ARG A 183 2.97 -8.14 13.31
CA ARG A 183 3.30 -9.57 13.38
C ARG A 183 4.08 -9.99 12.15
N LEU A 184 5.26 -10.55 12.37
CA LEU A 184 6.11 -11.12 11.35
C LEU A 184 6.26 -12.62 11.59
N SER A 185 6.20 -13.38 10.51
CA SER A 185 6.44 -14.82 10.50
C SER A 185 7.17 -15.20 9.23
N ASN A 186 8.29 -15.93 9.32
CA ASN A 186 9.08 -16.33 8.15
C ASN A 186 9.46 -15.09 7.30
N THR A 187 10.15 -14.14 7.92
CA THR A 187 10.47 -12.86 7.28
C THR A 187 11.98 -12.68 7.22
N ASN A 188 12.51 -12.39 6.04
CA ASN A 188 13.92 -12.03 5.88
C ASN A 188 14.02 -10.50 5.71
N LEU A 189 14.88 -9.89 6.51
CA LEU A 189 15.20 -8.46 6.47
C LEU A 189 16.70 -8.35 6.25
N SER A 190 17.13 -7.91 5.07
CA SER A 190 18.56 -7.75 4.75
C SER A 190 18.86 -6.32 4.27
N ASP A 191 20.06 -5.81 4.56
CA ASP A 191 20.60 -4.59 3.93
C ASP A 191 19.77 -3.31 4.09
N ASN A 192 18.85 -3.28 5.06
CA ASN A 192 17.98 -2.13 5.27
C ASN A 192 18.65 -1.11 6.22
N LYS A 193 18.58 0.17 5.87
CA LYS A 193 19.07 1.22 6.79
C LYS A 193 18.20 1.31 8.05
N LYS A 194 16.89 1.13 7.93
CA LYS A 194 15.98 0.95 9.09
C LYS A 194 14.85 0.01 8.72
N TYR A 195 14.58 -1.02 9.52
CA TYR A 195 13.39 -1.84 9.30
C TYR A 195 12.12 -1.14 9.84
N LEU A 196 11.97 -1.06 11.17
CA LEU A 196 10.75 -0.53 11.80
C LEU A 196 11.05 0.72 12.63
N VAL A 197 10.38 1.82 12.29
CA VAL A 197 10.42 3.08 13.04
C VAL A 197 9.02 3.42 13.51
N ILE A 198 8.79 3.43 14.82
CA ILE A 198 7.53 3.83 15.45
C ILE A 198 7.79 5.04 16.35
N SER A 199 6.99 6.10 16.19
CA SER A 199 7.06 7.25 17.10
C SER A 199 5.71 7.84 17.44
N HIS A 200 5.62 8.58 18.55
CA HIS A 200 4.38 9.25 18.99
C HIS A 200 3.21 8.26 19.00
N THR A 201 3.40 7.17 19.74
CA THR A 201 2.45 6.05 19.76
C THR A 201 2.07 5.66 21.17
N THR A 202 0.79 5.45 21.48
CA THR A 202 0.41 5.08 22.86
C THR A 202 0.80 3.63 23.17
N LYS A 203 0.37 2.68 22.34
CA LYS A 203 0.64 1.25 22.55
C LYS A 203 1.24 0.59 21.31
N VAL A 204 2.33 -0.13 21.51
CA VAL A 204 3.00 -0.93 20.48
C VAL A 204 3.02 -2.39 20.92
N SER A 205 2.59 -3.29 20.04
CA SER A 205 2.80 -4.73 20.19
C SER A 205 3.52 -5.30 18.98
N ILE A 206 4.65 -5.97 19.18
CA ILE A 206 5.43 -6.59 18.10
C ILE A 206 5.63 -8.08 18.38
N ARG A 207 5.28 -8.92 17.41
CA ARG A 207 5.52 -10.37 17.47
C ARG A 207 6.34 -10.80 16.27
N LEU A 208 7.50 -11.40 16.54
CA LEU A 208 8.40 -11.94 15.52
C LEU A 208 8.47 -13.46 15.69
N SER A 209 8.50 -14.18 14.58
CA SER A 209 8.69 -15.63 14.55
C SER A 209 9.45 -15.97 13.27
N ASN A 210 10.48 -16.82 13.36
CA ASN A 210 11.32 -17.19 12.21
C ASN A 210 11.72 -15.98 11.37
N THR A 211 12.28 -14.96 12.01
CA THR A 211 12.64 -13.70 11.35
C THR A 211 14.16 -13.59 11.30
N ASN A 212 14.71 -13.56 10.08
CA ASN A 212 16.13 -13.38 9.86
C ASN A 212 16.45 -11.91 9.64
N LEU A 213 17.45 -11.41 10.35
CA LEU A 213 17.92 -10.03 10.28
C LEU A 213 19.41 -10.05 9.92
N SER A 214 19.78 -9.62 8.72
CA SER A 214 21.19 -9.50 8.30
C SER A 214 21.49 -8.08 7.81
N ASP A 215 22.67 -7.56 8.11
CA ASP A 215 23.21 -6.34 7.49
C ASP A 215 22.33 -5.07 7.60
N ASN A 216 21.42 -5.04 8.57
CA ASN A 216 20.55 -3.91 8.82
C ASN A 216 21.21 -2.92 9.80
N LYS A 217 21.24 -1.62 9.47
CA LYS A 217 21.82 -0.62 10.38
C LYS A 217 21.01 -0.44 11.66
N LYS A 218 19.67 -0.50 11.58
CA LYS A 218 18.75 -0.47 12.74
C LYS A 218 17.50 -1.30 12.45
N CYS A 219 17.25 -2.35 13.21
CA CYS A 219 16.07 -3.18 13.02
C CYS A 219 14.81 -2.55 13.62
N LEU A 220 14.89 -2.07 14.86
CA LEU A 220 13.74 -1.51 15.58
C LEU A 220 14.10 -0.17 16.22
N VAL A 221 13.28 0.85 15.99
CA VAL A 221 13.39 2.17 16.62
C VAL A 221 12.01 2.58 17.10
N ILE A 222 11.80 2.59 18.42
CA ILE A 222 10.56 3.05 19.06
C ILE A 222 10.90 4.28 19.90
N SER A 223 10.15 5.37 19.76
CA SER A 223 10.32 6.58 20.58
C SER A 223 9.00 7.25 20.90
N HIS A 224 8.96 8.09 21.94
CA HIS A 224 7.77 8.83 22.35
C HIS A 224 6.55 7.90 22.44
N THR A 225 6.73 6.80 23.16
CA THR A 225 5.75 5.72 23.30
C THR A 225 5.49 5.43 24.76
N THR A 226 4.23 5.28 25.14
CA THR A 226 3.86 5.06 26.55
C THR A 226 3.92 3.60 26.96
N GLU A 227 3.69 2.65 26.04
CA GLU A 227 3.67 1.21 26.33
C GLU A 227 4.16 0.39 25.13
N VAL A 228 5.06 -0.57 25.39
CA VAL A 228 5.62 -1.50 24.38
C VAL A 228 5.52 -2.93 24.93
N ALA A 229 4.98 -3.85 24.12
CA ALA A 229 4.79 -5.27 24.43
C ALA A 229 5.10 -6.19 23.23
#